data_AF-A0A0C9R9N3-F1
#
_entry.id   AF-A0A0C9R9N3-F1
#
_cell.length_a   1.000
_cell.length_b   1.000
_cell.length_c   1.000
_cell.angle_alpha   90.00
_cell.angle_beta   90.00
_cell.angle_gamma   90.00
#
_symmetry.space_group_name_H-M   'P 1'
#
loop_
_entity.id
_entity.type
_entity.pdbx_description
1 polymer ?
#
loop_
_entity_poly.entity_id
_entity_poly.type
_entity_poly.pdbx_seq_one_letter_code
_entity_poly.pdbx_strand_id
1 'polypeptide(L)'
;MPLLTGGMNTLNRIFARADAHTSGRTMRKKFIYSIRHLYGLEGARVKYGSPNCQTIFNADPGPRYEGGCPFKILDIEQLRDVFNSCLIDDDIQEELIRLKVRDAGAACGLFLKATNDDKSQVIIQSPLEYYVHVTKTDC
;
A
#
# COMPACT_ATOMS: atom_id res chain seq x y z
N MET A 1 -4.23 -29.09 10.55
CA MET A 1 -3.29 -28.13 9.95
C MET A 1 -3.25 -28.33 8.44
N PRO A 2 -3.88 -27.44 7.66
CA PRO A 2 -3.45 -27.25 6.28
C PRO A 2 -3.28 -25.75 5.97
N LEU A 3 -2.29 -25.41 5.13
CA LEU A 3 -2.25 -24.27 4.19
C LEU A 3 -0.79 -23.95 3.80
N LEU A 4 -0.19 -24.66 2.83
CA LEU A 4 1.04 -24.20 2.14
C LEU A 4 1.22 -24.83 0.74
N THR A 5 0.21 -24.81 -0.14
CA THR A 5 0.39 -25.20 -1.56
C THR A 5 -0.04 -24.16 -2.59
N GLY A 6 -0.61 -23.02 -2.16
CA GLY A 6 -1.06 -21.96 -3.08
C GLY A 6 0.02 -20.98 -3.59
N GLY A 7 1.22 -20.95 -3.01
CA GLY A 7 2.19 -19.88 -3.24
C GLY A 7 3.00 -19.97 -4.55
N MET A 8 3.31 -21.17 -5.04
CA MET A 8 4.20 -21.36 -6.19
C MET A 8 3.53 -20.95 -7.52
N ASN A 9 2.21 -21.11 -7.63
CA ASN A 9 1.47 -20.80 -8.86
C ASN A 9 1.36 -19.30 -9.11
N THR A 10 1.25 -18.49 -8.06
CA THR A 10 1.12 -17.03 -8.17
C THR A 10 2.46 -16.37 -8.51
N LEU A 11 3.55 -16.80 -7.86
CA LEU A 11 4.89 -16.30 -8.17
C LEU A 11 5.30 -16.61 -9.62
N ASN A 12 5.04 -17.83 -10.09
CA ASN A 12 5.30 -18.21 -11.49
C ASN A 12 4.52 -17.35 -12.48
N ARG A 13 3.28 -16.95 -12.16
CA ARG A 13 2.49 -16.02 -12.99
C ARG A 13 3.07 -14.60 -13.01
N ILE A 14 3.59 -14.12 -11.87
CA ILE A 14 4.25 -12.81 -11.77
C ILE A 14 5.51 -12.81 -12.65
N PHE A 15 6.34 -13.85 -12.57
CA PHE A 15 7.54 -13.99 -13.41
C PHE A 15 7.19 -14.07 -14.90
N ALA A 16 6.17 -14.82 -15.28
CA ALA A 16 5.75 -14.91 -16.68
C ALA A 16 5.26 -13.56 -17.24
N ARG A 17 4.62 -12.73 -16.42
CA ARG A 17 4.11 -11.41 -16.84
C ARG A 17 5.22 -10.35 -16.91
N ALA A 18 6.17 -10.42 -15.98
CA ALA A 18 7.41 -9.64 -16.00
C ALA A 18 8.22 -9.83 -17.29
N ASP A 19 8.23 -11.07 -17.79
CA ASP A 19 8.96 -11.46 -19.00
C ASP A 19 8.39 -10.84 -20.28
N ALA A 20 7.08 -10.56 -20.32
CA ALA A 20 6.41 -9.99 -21.47
C ALA A 20 6.67 -8.48 -21.66
N HIS A 21 6.99 -7.75 -20.59
CA HIS A 21 7.16 -6.29 -20.60
C HIS A 21 8.61 -5.81 -20.76
N THR A 22 9.59 -6.72 -20.79
CA THR A 22 11.00 -6.34 -20.75
C THR A 22 11.70 -6.59 -22.10
N SER A 23 11.89 -5.52 -22.90
CA SER A 23 12.61 -5.58 -24.18
C SER A 23 14.14 -5.65 -23.97
N GLY A 24 14.65 -6.83 -23.65
CA GLY A 24 16.09 -7.10 -23.58
C GLY A 24 16.49 -8.23 -22.63
N ARG A 25 17.34 -9.17 -23.09
CA ARG A 25 17.72 -10.38 -22.35
C ARG A 25 18.44 -10.09 -21.02
N THR A 26 19.26 -9.04 -20.98
CA THR A 26 20.01 -8.62 -19.77
C THR A 26 19.11 -7.94 -18.75
N MET A 27 18.19 -7.08 -19.20
CA MET A 27 17.21 -6.41 -18.34
C MET A 27 16.24 -7.41 -17.71
N ARG A 28 15.75 -8.39 -18.48
CA ARG A 28 14.89 -9.48 -18.00
C ARG A 28 15.55 -10.27 -16.85
N LYS A 29 16.82 -10.65 -17.01
CA LYS A 29 17.57 -11.38 -15.97
C LYS A 29 17.70 -10.57 -14.67
N LYS A 30 18.03 -9.28 -14.78
CA LYS A 30 18.13 -8.40 -13.61
C LYS A 30 16.78 -8.29 -12.89
N PHE A 31 15.70 -8.11 -13.63
CA PHE A 31 14.35 -7.98 -13.07
C PHE A 31 13.88 -9.24 -12.35
N ILE A 32 14.04 -10.42 -12.98
CA ILE A 32 13.71 -11.71 -12.36
C ILE A 32 14.51 -11.91 -11.06
N TYR A 33 15.82 -11.64 -11.10
CA TYR A 33 16.68 -11.74 -9.91
C TYR A 33 16.18 -10.83 -8.78
N SER A 34 15.87 -9.57 -9.09
CA SER A 34 15.36 -8.61 -8.10
C SER A 34 14.05 -9.07 -7.45
N ILE A 35 13.09 -9.60 -8.23
CA ILE A 35 11.85 -10.14 -7.67
C ILE A 35 12.16 -11.33 -6.77
N ARG A 36 12.98 -12.30 -7.22
CA ARG A 36 13.30 -13.47 -6.40
C ARG A 36 14.01 -13.08 -5.10
N HIS A 37 14.89 -12.08 -5.14
CA HIS A 37 15.53 -11.53 -3.95
C HIS A 37 14.52 -10.89 -2.99
N LEU A 38 13.55 -10.13 -3.50
CA LEU A 38 12.49 -9.50 -2.69
C LEU A 38 11.62 -10.54 -1.96
N TYR A 39 11.43 -11.73 -2.55
CA TYR A 39 10.74 -12.84 -1.89
C TYR A 39 11.66 -13.73 -1.05
N GLY A 40 12.94 -13.36 -0.86
CA GLY A 40 13.91 -14.12 -0.08
C GLY A 40 14.35 -15.43 -0.74
N LEU A 41 14.19 -15.55 -2.06
CA LEU A 41 14.54 -16.76 -2.84
C LEU A 41 15.94 -16.70 -3.46
N GLU A 42 16.64 -15.57 -3.33
CA GLU A 42 18.00 -15.33 -3.83
C GLU A 42 18.85 -14.59 -2.79
N GLY A 43 20.18 -14.63 -2.96
CA GLY A 43 21.13 -13.91 -2.09
C GLY A 43 21.04 -14.30 -0.62
N ALA A 44 21.03 -13.32 0.28
CA ALA A 44 20.96 -13.52 1.73
C ALA A 44 19.61 -14.06 2.24
N ARG A 45 18.62 -14.24 1.34
CA ARG A 45 17.29 -14.81 1.65
C ARG A 45 16.57 -14.09 2.79
N VAL A 46 16.70 -12.76 2.82
CA VAL A 46 16.05 -11.91 3.81
C VAL A 46 14.53 -12.00 3.65
N LYS A 47 13.83 -12.16 4.77
CA LYS A 47 12.36 -12.09 4.81
C LYS A 47 11.93 -10.63 4.91
N TYR A 48 11.58 -10.03 3.78
CA TYR A 48 11.03 -8.68 3.75
C TYR A 48 9.57 -8.70 4.22
N GLY A 49 9.29 -8.02 5.34
CA GLY A 49 7.92 -7.78 5.81
C GLY A 49 7.30 -6.55 5.15
N SER A 50 5.95 -6.49 5.14
CA SER A 50 5.26 -5.25 4.77
C SER A 50 5.65 -4.14 5.76
N PRO A 51 5.98 -2.93 5.29
CA PRO A 51 6.24 -1.81 6.17
C PRO A 51 4.97 -1.43 6.96
N ASN A 52 5.17 -0.88 8.15
CA ASN A 52 4.11 -0.21 8.90
C ASN A 52 4.05 1.29 8.53
N CYS A 53 2.97 1.96 8.92
CA CYS A 53 2.76 3.38 8.65
C CYS A 53 3.92 4.24 9.17
N GLN A 54 4.42 3.98 10.38
CA GLN A 54 5.56 4.71 10.97
C GLN A 54 6.84 4.58 10.11
N THR A 55 7.10 3.40 9.57
CA THR A 55 8.23 3.15 8.67
C THR A 55 8.09 3.96 7.39
N ILE A 56 6.88 4.06 6.84
CA ILE A 56 6.59 4.84 5.62
C ILE A 56 6.67 6.34 5.90
N PHE A 57 6.21 6.80 7.07
CA PHE A 57 6.26 8.21 7.45
C PHE A 57 7.69 8.72 7.60
N ASN A 58 8.58 7.87 8.12
CA ASN A 58 9.98 8.20 8.35
C ASN A 58 10.90 7.81 7.18
N ALA A 59 10.35 7.18 6.13
CA ALA A 59 11.13 6.79 4.98
C ALA A 59 11.40 8.01 4.10
N ASP A 60 12.67 8.20 3.74
CA ASP A 60 13.02 9.16 2.69
C ASP A 60 12.43 8.68 1.35
N PRO A 61 11.89 9.60 0.53
CA PRO A 61 11.42 9.26 -0.79
C PRO A 61 12.60 8.71 -1.61
N GLY A 62 12.44 7.47 -2.06
CA GLY A 62 13.47 6.74 -2.79
C GLY A 62 12.91 5.49 -3.43
N PRO A 63 13.74 4.69 -4.14
CA PRO A 63 13.28 3.59 -5.00
C PRO A 63 12.48 2.49 -4.29
N ARG A 64 12.54 2.45 -2.95
CA ARG A 64 11.83 1.47 -2.12
C ARG A 64 10.44 1.95 -1.69
N TYR A 65 10.26 3.27 -1.54
CA TYR A 65 9.03 3.89 -1.03
C TYR A 65 8.73 5.14 -1.84
N GLU A 66 8.57 4.96 -3.15
CA GLU A 66 8.13 6.05 -4.02
C GLU A 66 6.75 6.52 -3.57
N GLY A 67 6.62 7.82 -3.27
CA GLY A 67 5.35 8.46 -2.92
C GLY A 67 4.95 8.46 -1.45
N GLY A 68 5.52 7.63 -0.56
CA GLY A 68 5.26 7.73 0.89
C GLY A 68 3.78 7.69 1.31
N CYS A 69 3.42 8.38 2.39
CA CYS A 69 2.03 8.50 2.85
C CYS A 69 1.32 9.69 2.19
N PRO A 70 0.14 9.50 1.55
CA PRO A 70 -0.62 10.57 0.91
C PRO A 70 -0.92 11.76 1.84
N PHE A 71 -1.29 11.50 3.09
CA PHE A 71 -1.54 12.54 4.09
C PHE A 71 -0.28 13.32 4.52
N LYS A 72 0.92 12.84 4.19
CA LYS A 72 2.18 13.57 4.44
C LYS A 72 2.73 14.26 3.20
N ILE A 73 2.56 13.65 2.02
CA ILE A 73 3.19 14.12 0.78
C ILE A 73 2.31 15.04 -0.06
N LEU A 74 1.00 14.81 -0.09
CA LEU A 74 0.08 15.62 -0.88
C LEU A 74 -0.18 16.94 -0.17
N ASP A 75 -0.36 18.02 -0.92
CA ASP A 75 -0.85 19.28 -0.36
C ASP A 75 -2.37 19.21 -0.07
N ILE A 76 -2.96 20.31 0.37
CA ILE A 76 -4.39 20.33 0.73
C ILE A 76 -5.28 20.31 -0.52
N GLU A 77 -4.84 20.96 -1.60
CA GLU A 77 -5.61 21.06 -2.85
C GLU A 77 -5.70 19.68 -3.52
N GLN A 78 -4.57 18.98 -3.63
CA GLN A 78 -4.49 17.61 -4.12
C GLN A 78 -5.30 16.63 -3.28
N LEU A 79 -5.32 16.79 -1.95
CA LEU A 79 -6.15 15.95 -1.09
C LEU A 79 -7.64 16.21 -1.32
N ARG A 80 -8.06 17.47 -1.50
CA ARG A 80 -9.45 17.80 -1.82
C ARG A 80 -9.87 17.21 -3.16
N ASP A 81 -9.01 17.22 -4.17
CA ASP A 81 -9.29 16.56 -5.45
C ASP A 81 -9.54 15.06 -5.27
N VAL A 82 -8.72 14.39 -4.45
CA VAL A 82 -8.91 12.98 -4.10
C VAL A 82 -10.23 12.77 -3.34
N PHE A 83 -10.52 13.58 -2.33
CA PHE A 83 -11.75 13.46 -1.53
C PHE A 83 -13.00 13.63 -2.38
N ASN A 84 -13.00 14.62 -3.28
CA ASN A 84 -14.08 14.86 -4.23
C ASN A 84 -14.26 13.68 -5.20
N SER A 85 -13.16 13.08 -5.67
CA SER A 85 -13.22 11.88 -6.53
C SER A 85 -13.82 10.67 -5.80
N CYS A 86 -13.71 10.63 -4.47
CA CYS A 86 -14.28 9.60 -3.61
C CYS A 86 -15.67 9.97 -3.07
N LEU A 87 -16.26 11.09 -3.49
CA LEU A 87 -17.58 11.57 -3.05
C LEU A 87 -17.69 11.73 -1.52
N ILE A 88 -16.62 12.18 -0.87
CA ILE A 88 -16.60 12.41 0.57
C ILE A 88 -17.25 13.75 0.89
N ASP A 89 -18.16 13.76 1.86
CA ASP A 89 -18.86 14.97 2.33
C ASP A 89 -17.88 16.04 2.83
N ASP A 90 -18.15 17.31 2.50
CA ASP A 90 -17.31 18.47 2.84
C ASP A 90 -16.97 18.56 4.35
N ASP A 91 -17.93 18.25 5.22
CA ASP A 91 -17.73 18.23 6.67
C ASP A 91 -16.65 17.21 7.09
N ILE A 92 -16.63 16.05 6.44
CA ILE A 92 -15.64 15.00 6.67
C ILE A 92 -14.28 15.40 6.07
N GLN A 93 -14.28 16.06 4.91
CA GLN A 93 -13.05 16.57 4.29
C GLN A 93 -12.31 17.54 5.21
N GLU A 94 -13.03 18.48 5.83
CA GLU A 94 -12.43 19.43 6.77
C GLU A 94 -11.83 18.74 8.00
N GLU A 95 -12.49 17.70 8.52
CA GLU A 95 -11.94 16.91 9.62
C GLU A 95 -10.71 16.10 9.18
N LEU A 96 -10.71 15.52 7.98
CA LEU A 96 -9.55 14.84 7.41
C LEU A 96 -8.34 15.78 7.27
N ILE A 97 -8.56 17.01 6.82
CA ILE A 97 -7.52 18.03 6.68
C ILE A 97 -6.96 18.42 8.07
N ARG A 98 -7.80 18.53 9.09
CA ARG A 98 -7.36 18.79 10.48
C ARG A 98 -6.53 17.63 11.03
N LEU A 99 -6.98 16.39 10.81
CA LEU A 99 -6.30 15.18 11.27
C LEU A 99 -4.97 14.97 10.55
N LYS A 100 -4.87 15.27 9.26
CA LYS A 100 -3.61 15.20 8.48
C LYS A 100 -2.39 15.76 9.23
N VAL A 101 -2.58 16.93 9.85
CA VAL A 101 -1.51 17.66 10.56
C VAL A 101 -1.18 16.98 11.89
N ARG A 102 -2.19 16.51 12.62
CA ARG A 102 -2.05 15.94 13.97
C ARG A 102 -1.63 14.48 13.95
N ASP A 103 -2.35 13.67 13.17
CA ASP A 103 -2.22 12.22 13.09
C ASP A 103 -2.68 11.71 11.72
N ALA A 104 -1.70 11.41 10.86
CA ALA A 104 -1.94 10.86 9.53
C ALA A 104 -2.55 9.45 9.55
N GLY A 105 -2.32 8.67 10.61
CA GLY A 105 -2.93 7.36 10.78
C GLY A 105 -4.42 7.48 11.08
N ALA A 106 -4.79 8.41 11.97
CA ALA A 106 -6.19 8.72 12.26
C ALA A 106 -6.92 9.27 11.01
N ALA A 107 -6.28 10.15 10.24
CA ALA A 107 -6.83 10.62 8.97
C ALA A 107 -7.08 9.47 7.99
N CYS A 108 -6.16 8.52 7.89
CA CYS A 108 -6.32 7.33 7.05
C CYS A 108 -7.48 6.43 7.50
N GLY A 109 -7.66 6.24 8.81
CA GLY A 109 -8.80 5.49 9.36
C GLY A 109 -10.14 6.20 9.13
N LEU A 110 -10.20 7.52 9.28
CA LEU A 110 -11.41 8.30 8.97
C LEU A 110 -11.75 8.23 7.48
N PHE A 111 -10.76 8.30 6.60
CA PHE A 111 -10.97 8.19 5.16
C PHE A 111 -11.50 6.80 4.76
N LEU A 112 -10.96 5.73 5.37
CA LEU A 112 -11.46 4.37 5.19
C LEU A 112 -12.95 4.28 5.58
N LYS A 113 -13.32 4.86 6.72
CA LYS A 113 -14.69 4.91 7.19
C LYS A 113 -15.61 5.66 6.24
N ALA A 114 -15.18 6.83 5.77
CA ALA A 114 -15.95 7.65 4.83
C ALA A 114 -16.18 6.94 3.50
N THR A 115 -15.21 6.13 3.04
CA THR A 115 -15.29 5.45 1.74
C THR A 115 -16.00 4.10 1.77
N ASN A 116 -16.06 3.42 2.92
CA ASN A 116 -16.67 2.08 3.03
C ASN A 116 -18.02 2.08 3.80
N ASP A 117 -18.55 3.24 4.19
CA ASP A 117 -19.73 3.37 5.08
C ASP A 117 -19.63 2.52 6.38
N ASP A 118 -18.41 2.24 6.82
CA ASP A 118 -18.16 1.46 8.04
C ASP A 118 -18.16 2.37 9.26
N LYS A 119 -19.01 2.06 10.24
CA LYS A 119 -19.12 2.84 11.48
C LYS A 119 -18.02 2.51 12.48
N SER A 120 -17.27 1.43 12.29
CA SER A 120 -16.27 0.94 13.23
C SER A 120 -15.10 1.92 13.39
N GLN A 121 -14.61 2.06 14.63
CA GLN A 121 -13.40 2.83 14.91
C GLN A 121 -12.19 1.97 14.58
N VAL A 122 -11.60 2.20 13.41
CA VAL A 122 -10.43 1.46 12.93
C VAL A 122 -9.18 2.30 13.06
N ILE A 123 -8.20 1.80 13.79
CA ILE A 123 -6.86 2.38 13.85
C ILE A 123 -5.97 1.61 12.88
N ILE A 124 -5.64 2.22 11.75
CA ILE A 124 -4.80 1.61 10.72
C ILE A 124 -3.33 1.88 11.00
N GLN A 125 -2.54 0.81 11.17
CA GLN A 125 -1.10 0.89 11.46
C GLN A 125 -0.21 0.42 10.31
N SER A 126 -0.79 -0.17 9.25
CA SER A 126 -0.04 -0.51 8.03
C SER A 126 -0.91 -0.47 6.77
N PRO A 127 -0.32 -0.27 5.58
CA PRO A 127 -1.08 -0.38 4.32
C PRO A 127 -1.70 -1.76 4.10
N LEU A 128 -1.05 -2.81 4.60
CA LEU A 128 -1.59 -4.17 4.52
C LEU A 128 -2.88 -4.30 5.33
N GLU A 129 -2.90 -3.75 6.54
CA GLU A 129 -4.11 -3.72 7.37
C GLU A 129 -5.23 -2.94 6.68
N TYR A 130 -4.93 -1.77 6.11
CA TYR A 130 -5.89 -0.99 5.31
C TYR A 130 -6.52 -1.83 4.20
N TYR A 131 -5.70 -2.52 3.40
CA TYR A 131 -6.17 -3.37 2.30
C TYR A 131 -7.08 -4.50 2.79
N VAL A 132 -6.73 -5.12 3.92
CA VAL A 132 -7.54 -6.19 4.51
C VAL A 132 -8.90 -5.66 4.97
N HIS A 133 -8.98 -4.43 5.47
CA HIS A 133 -10.27 -3.84 5.84
C HIS A 133 -11.15 -3.56 4.63
N VAL A 134 -10.60 -2.97 3.56
CA VAL A 134 -11.34 -2.68 2.32
C VAL A 134 -11.88 -3.96 1.65
N THR A 135 -11.14 -5.07 1.75
CA THR A 135 -11.54 -6.33 1.10
C THR A 135 -12.45 -7.20 1.97
N LYS A 136 -12.59 -6.90 3.27
CA LYS A 136 -13.48 -7.63 4.18
C LYS A 136 -14.94 -7.22 4.08
N THR A 137 -15.24 -6.06 3.49
CA THR A 137 -16.60 -5.54 3.33
C THR A 137 -17.40 -6.20 2.20
N ASP A 138 -16.78 -7.08 1.40
CA ASP A 138 -17.42 -7.86 0.33
C ASP A 138 -17.79 -9.30 0.78
N CYS A 139 -18.61 -9.44 1.83
CA CYS A 139 -19.20 -10.72 2.26
C CYS A 139 -20.73 -10.62 2.37
#